data_AF-A0A1Q3N1J2-F1
#
_entry.id   AF-A0A1Q3N1J2-F1
#
_cell.length_a   1.000
_cell.length_b   1.000
_cell.length_c   1.000
_cell.angle_alpha   90.00
_cell.angle_beta   90.00
_cell.angle_gamma   90.00
#
_symmetry.space_group_name_H-M   'P 1'
#
loop_
_entity.id
_entity.type
_entity.pdbx_description
1 polymer ?
#
loop_
_entity_poly.entity_id
_entity_poly.type
_entity_poly.pdbx_seq_one_letter_code
_entity_poly.pdbx_strand_id
1 'polypeptide(L)'
;MSFKYTPNTLKKLEQLFEECHYRVRYEKGTFNSGYCILENKKVAVINRFLNIEGRINALIEILPTIEVPFEDLSDEMQKWYRVVTHKPDATPDLFHQPPGNEN
;
A
#
# COMPACT_ATOMS: atom_id res chain seq x y z
N MET A 1 -5.36 -15.83 0.17
CA MET A 1 -6.41 -15.64 -0.87
C MET A 1 -5.73 -15.16 -2.14
N SER A 2 -6.10 -15.67 -3.32
CA SER A 2 -5.55 -15.15 -4.58
C SER A 2 -5.88 -13.68 -4.74
N PHE A 3 -4.86 -12.83 -4.63
CA PHE A 3 -4.96 -11.43 -4.97
C PHE A 3 -5.15 -11.31 -6.48
N LYS A 4 -6.39 -11.00 -6.92
CA LYS A 4 -6.71 -10.86 -8.34
C LYS A 4 -6.62 -9.40 -8.76
N TYR A 5 -5.94 -9.15 -9.88
CA TYR A 5 -5.89 -7.85 -10.52
C TYR A 5 -7.20 -7.57 -11.26
N THR A 6 -8.19 -7.02 -10.55
CA THR A 6 -9.52 -6.73 -11.08
C THR A 6 -9.87 -5.25 -10.87
N PRO A 7 -10.82 -4.68 -11.62
CA PRO A 7 -11.28 -3.31 -11.38
C PRO A 7 -11.84 -3.11 -9.97
N ASN A 8 -12.37 -4.17 -9.36
CA ASN A 8 -12.84 -4.12 -7.99
C ASN A 8 -11.67 -3.95 -6.99
N THR A 9 -10.55 -4.63 -7.23
CA THR A 9 -9.32 -4.49 -6.45
C THR A 9 -8.74 -3.08 -6.57
N LEU A 10 -8.72 -2.52 -7.78
CA LEU A 10 -8.26 -1.15 -8.00
C LEU A 10 -9.10 -0.16 -7.18
N LYS A 11 -10.43 -0.24 -7.29
CA LYS A 11 -11.34 0.62 -6.51
C LYS A 11 -11.14 0.50 -5.00
N LYS A 12 -10.91 -0.72 -4.49
CA LYS A 12 -10.61 -0.93 -3.07
C LYS A 12 -9.31 -0.27 -2.63
N LEU A 13 -8.25 -0.33 -3.46
CA LEU A 13 -7.02 0.40 -3.17
C LEU A 13 -7.24 1.91 -3.19
N GLU A 14 -7.98 2.43 -4.17
CA GLU A 14 -8.29 3.86 -4.24
C GLU A 14 -9.04 4.34 -2.99
N GLN A 15 -10.03 3.56 -2.52
CA GLN A 15 -10.75 3.84 -1.28
C GLN A 15 -9.85 3.78 -0.05
N LEU A 16 -9.00 2.76 0.06
CA LEU A 16 -8.05 2.63 1.16
C LEU A 16 -7.12 3.84 1.25
N PHE A 17 -6.59 4.29 0.10
CA PHE A 17 -5.76 5.49 0.04
C PHE A 17 -6.54 6.74 0.49
N GLU A 18 -7.80 6.87 0.08
CA GLU A 18 -8.66 7.98 0.50
C GLU A 18 -8.88 7.99 2.02
N GLU A 19 -9.13 6.83 2.65
CA GLU A 19 -9.22 6.70 4.11
C GLU A 19 -7.88 7.01 4.81
N CYS A 20 -6.74 6.73 4.15
CA CYS A 20 -5.42 7.14 4.65
C CYS A 20 -5.13 8.64 4.48
N HIS A 21 -6.11 9.45 4.08
CA HIS A 21 -5.95 10.86 3.70
C HIS A 21 -4.99 11.07 2.51
N TYR A 22 -4.79 10.04 1.69
CA TYR A 22 -4.00 10.09 0.47
C TYR A 22 -4.90 10.19 -0.76
N ARG A 23 -4.58 11.10 -1.67
CA ARG A 23 -5.36 11.31 -2.88
C ARG A 23 -4.69 10.64 -4.08
N VAL A 24 -5.37 9.67 -4.69
CA VAL A 24 -4.90 9.04 -5.93
C VAL A 24 -5.34 9.90 -7.13
N ARG A 25 -4.39 10.29 -7.99
CA ARG A 25 -4.65 11.03 -9.23
C ARG A 25 -4.02 10.35 -10.43
N TYR A 26 -4.74 10.33 -11.53
CA TYR A 26 -4.25 9.80 -12.80
C TYR A 26 -3.83 10.94 -13.72
N GLU A 27 -2.55 11.01 -14.06
CA GLU A 27 -1.99 12.07 -14.89
C GLU A 27 -1.17 11.53 -16.06
N LYS A 28 -0.93 12.39 -17.06
CA LYS A 28 0.04 12.11 -18.12
C LYS A 28 1.43 12.47 -17.61
N GLY A 29 2.14 11.47 -17.08
CA GLY A 29 3.53 11.63 -16.64
C GLY A 29 4.39 10.46 -17.09
N THR A 30 5.64 10.77 -17.47
CA THR A 30 6.66 9.76 -17.72
C THR A 30 7.43 9.53 -16.43
N PHE A 31 6.90 8.67 -15.56
CA PHE A 31 7.58 8.26 -14.34
C PHE A 31 8.33 6.95 -14.60
N ASN A 32 9.56 6.81 -14.09
CA ASN A 32 10.36 5.59 -14.29
C ASN A 32 9.63 4.32 -13.80
N SER A 33 8.94 4.39 -12.66
CA SER A 33 8.14 3.30 -12.10
C SER A 33 6.65 3.36 -12.50
N GLY A 34 6.26 4.28 -13.39
CA GLY A 34 4.86 4.49 -13.76
C GLY A 34 4.01 5.23 -12.72
N TYR A 35 4.57 5.62 -11.57
CA TYR A 35 3.92 6.43 -10.54
C TYR A 35 4.90 7.40 -9.85
N CYS A 36 4.36 8.36 -9.11
CA CYS A 36 5.09 9.30 -8.26
C CYS A 36 4.28 9.62 -6.99
N ILE A 37 4.93 9.70 -5.84
CA ILE A 37 4.27 10.04 -4.57
C ILE A 37 4.73 11.44 -4.15
N LEU A 38 3.77 12.26 -3.72
CA LEU A 38 4.00 13.55 -3.11
C LEU A 38 3.62 13.46 -1.63
N GLU A 39 4.54 12.96 -0.79
CA GLU A 39 4.34 12.82 0.67
C GLU A 39 3.87 14.12 1.31
N ASN A 40 4.53 15.24 0.98
CA ASN A 40 4.18 16.58 1.48
C ASN A 40 2.74 17.00 1.17
N LYS A 41 2.15 16.51 0.08
CA LYS A 41 0.78 16.82 -0.32
C LYS A 41 -0.20 15.67 -0.05
N LYS A 42 0.30 14.53 0.45
CA LYS A 42 -0.42 13.25 0.52
C LYS A 42 -1.12 12.90 -0.81
N VAL A 43 -0.40 12.99 -1.92
CA VAL A 43 -0.94 12.69 -3.27
C VAL A 43 -0.12 11.60 -3.93
N ALA A 44 -0.79 10.53 -4.38
CA ALA A 44 -0.23 9.50 -5.24
C ALA A 44 -0.62 9.78 -6.69
N VAL A 45 0.36 10.05 -7.54
CA VAL A 45 0.17 10.30 -8.97
C VAL A 45 0.50 9.03 -9.75
N ILE A 46 -0.47 8.48 -10.47
CA ILE A 46 -0.31 7.28 -11.28
C ILE A 46 -0.40 7.65 -12.75
N ASN A 47 0.47 7.06 -13.58
CA ASN A 47 0.40 7.26 -15.01
C ASN A 47 -0.90 6.68 -15.58
N ARG A 48 -1.73 7.52 -16.21
CA ARG A 48 -3.01 7.10 -16.80
C ARG A 48 -2.88 6.08 -17.94
N PHE A 49 -1.70 5.97 -18.55
CA PHE A 49 -1.43 5.01 -19.61
C PHE A 49 -1.19 3.58 -19.09
N LEU A 50 -1.04 3.39 -17.78
CA LEU A 50 -0.95 2.06 -17.19
C LEU A 50 -2.28 1.31 -17.29
N ASN A 51 -2.19 0.01 -17.61
CA ASN A 51 -3.29 -0.93 -17.48
C ASN A 51 -3.64 -1.17 -16.01
N ILE A 52 -4.76 -1.83 -15.78
CA ILE A 52 -5.31 -2.08 -14.45
C ILE A 52 -4.32 -2.79 -13.53
N GLU A 53 -3.59 -3.76 -14.05
CA GLU A 53 -2.53 -4.48 -13.34
C GLU A 53 -1.40 -3.54 -12.93
N GLY A 54 -0.94 -2.68 -13.84
CA GLY A 54 0.10 -1.69 -13.56
C GLY A 54 -0.33 -0.66 -12.52
N ARG A 55 -1.59 -0.21 -12.57
CA ARG A 55 -2.15 0.73 -11.57
C ARG A 55 -2.24 0.09 -10.19
N ILE A 56 -2.68 -1.17 -10.12
CA ILE A 56 -2.77 -1.92 -8.87
C ILE A 56 -1.38 -2.14 -8.29
N ASN A 57 -0.41 -2.57 -9.11
CA ASN A 57 0.98 -2.75 -8.66
C ASN A 57 1.55 -1.43 -8.11
N ALA A 58 1.38 -0.32 -8.83
CA ALA A 58 1.80 0.99 -8.35
C ALA A 58 1.21 1.32 -6.98
N LEU A 59 -0.10 1.15 -6.77
CA LEU A 59 -0.74 1.40 -5.47
C LEU A 59 -0.21 0.48 -4.37
N ILE A 60 0.06 -0.79 -4.66
CA ILE A 60 0.62 -1.74 -3.70
C ILE A 60 2.05 -1.37 -3.32
N GLU A 61 2.86 -0.90 -4.27
CA GLU A 61 4.22 -0.43 -3.99
C GLU A 61 4.24 0.87 -3.17
N ILE A 62 3.27 1.76 -3.40
CA ILE A 62 3.11 3.01 -2.63
C ILE A 62 2.57 2.73 -1.22
N LEU A 63 1.70 1.74 -1.06
CA LEU A 63 0.99 1.46 0.19
C LEU A 63 1.91 1.36 1.43
N PRO A 64 3.05 0.62 1.41
CA PRO A 64 3.96 0.56 2.56
C PRO A 64 4.82 1.80 2.76
N THR A 65 4.86 2.73 1.80
CA THR A 65 5.64 3.98 1.93
C THR A 65 4.83 5.12 2.51
N ILE A 66 3.50 4.96 2.60
CA ILE A 66 2.61 5.96 3.17
C ILE A 66 2.27 5.62 4.63
N GLU A 67 1.98 6.64 5.43
CA GLU A 67 1.47 6.45 6.78
C GLU A 67 0.00 6.01 6.70
N VAL A 68 -0.26 4.75 7.05
CA VAL A 68 -1.61 4.15 7.07
C VAL A 68 -2.14 4.22 8.50
N PRO A 69 -3.11 5.11 8.81
CA PRO A 69 -3.71 5.20 10.13
C PRO A 69 -4.67 4.03 10.33
N PHE A 70 -4.12 2.85 10.67
CA PHE A 70 -4.90 1.61 10.79
C PHE A 70 -6.10 1.74 11.73
N GLU A 71 -6.00 2.59 12.75
CA GLU A 71 -7.06 2.87 13.73
C GLU A 71 -8.23 3.71 13.16
N ASP A 72 -7.97 4.54 12.14
CA ASP A 72 -8.99 5.36 11.45
C ASP A 72 -9.66 4.60 10.29
N LEU A 73 -9.07 3.50 9.83
CA LEU A 73 -9.65 2.68 8.77
C LEU A 73 -10.92 1.98 9.22
N SER A 74 -11.88 1.85 8.31
CA SER A 74 -13.07 1.03 8.53
C SER A 74 -12.71 -0.45 8.76
N ASP A 75 -13.51 -1.20 9.54
CA ASP A 75 -13.30 -2.64 9.81
C ASP A 75 -13.06 -3.48 8.54
N GLU A 76 -13.75 -3.14 7.45
CA GLU A 76 -13.56 -3.79 6.15
C GLU A 76 -12.17 -3.51 5.57
N MET A 77 -11.71 -2.26 5.61
CA MET A 77 -10.42 -1.83 5.08
C MET A 77 -9.27 -2.33 5.95
N GLN A 78 -9.42 -2.38 7.27
CA GLN A 78 -8.46 -3.03 8.16
C GLN A 78 -8.22 -4.50 7.78
N LYS A 79 -9.29 -5.27 7.58
CA LYS A 79 -9.19 -6.67 7.14
C LYS A 79 -8.52 -6.77 5.78
N TRP A 80 -8.89 -5.89 4.85
CA TRP A 80 -8.36 -5.90 3.50
C TRP A 80 -6.88 -5.51 3.46
N TYR A 81 -6.49 -4.46 4.17
CA TYR A 81 -5.13 -3.99 4.36
C TYR A 81 -4.22 -5.11 4.85
N ARG A 82 -4.66 -5.90 5.83
CA ARG A 82 -3.91 -7.07 6.32
C ARG A 82 -3.67 -8.12 5.25
N VAL A 83 -4.63 -8.33 4.34
CA VAL A 83 -4.49 -9.30 3.24
C VAL A 83 -3.50 -8.81 2.18
N VAL A 84 -3.46 -7.51 1.90
CA VAL A 84 -2.54 -6.93 0.91
C VAL A 84 -1.14 -6.68 1.46
N THR A 85 -1.00 -6.43 2.76
CA THR A 85 0.30 -6.21 3.42
C THR A 85 0.92 -7.46 4.02
N HIS A 86 0.16 -8.55 4.19
CA HIS A 86 0.76 -9.87 4.41
C HIS A 86 1.56 -10.28 3.18
N LYS A 87 2.83 -9.89 3.16
CA LYS A 87 3.86 -10.64 2.45
C LYS A 87 3.81 -12.08 3.00
N PRO A 88 3.72 -13.12 2.15
CA PRO A 88 4.05 -14.45 2.63
C PRO A 88 5.52 -14.40 3.06
N ASP A 89 5.74 -14.55 4.37
CA ASP A 89 7.05 -14.67 4.99
C ASP A 89 7.91 -13.39 5.02
N ALA A 90 7.65 -12.54 6.01
CA ALA A 90 8.75 -12.12 6.87
C ALA A 90 8.42 -12.72 8.23
N THR A 91 9.03 -13.86 8.52
CA THR A 91 9.18 -14.34 9.89
C THR A 91 9.47 -13.15 10.81
N PRO A 92 8.72 -12.94 11.90
CA PRO A 92 9.27 -12.18 13.00
C PRO A 92 10.44 -13.02 13.51
N ASP A 93 11.65 -12.74 13.04
CA ASP A 93 12.87 -13.12 13.74
C ASP A 93 12.89 -12.32 15.06
N LEU A 94 12.04 -12.77 15.98
CA LEU A 94 12.08 -12.47 17.40
C LEU A 94 13.06 -13.46 18.05
N PHE A 95 14.27 -13.57 17.48
CA PHE A 95 15.47 -13.81 18.28
C PHE A 95 16.09 -12.46 18.68
N HIS A 96 15.26 -11.58 19.22
CA HIS A 96 15.74 -10.55 20.13
C HIS A 96 15.58 -11.09 21.56
N GLN A 97 16.45 -12.03 21.94
CA GLN A 97 16.69 -12.25 23.37
C GLN A 97 17.47 -11.05 23.92
N PRO A 98 17.11 -10.52 25.11
CA PRO A 98 17.84 -9.41 25.74
C PRO A 98 19.27 -9.84 26.13
N PRO A 99 20.20 -8.90 26.36
CA PRO A 99 21.51 -9.22 26.91
C PRO A 99 21.34 -9.82 28.31
N GLY A 100 21.41 -11.14 28.40
CA GLY A 100 21.46 -11.87 29.66
C GLY A 100 22.89 -11.85 30.18
N ASN A 101 23.17 -10.93 31.08
CA ASN A 101 24.32 -11.02 31.98
C ASN A 101 24.17 -12.29 32.83
N GLU A 102 25.14 -13.20 32.79
CA GLU A 102 25.42 -14.07 33.94
C GLU A 102 26.89 -14.53 33.96
N ASN A 103 27.60 -14.00 34.96
CA ASN A 103 28.93 -14.33 35.53
C ASN A 103 30.20 -14.21 34.67
#